data_AF-T1D4M2-F1
#
_entry.id   AF-T1D4M2-F1
#
_cell.length_a   1.000
_cell.length_b   1.000
_cell.length_c   1.000
_cell.angle_alpha   90.00
_cell.angle_beta   90.00
_cell.angle_gamma   90.00
#
_symmetry.space_group_name_H-M   'P 1'
#
loop_
_entity.id
_entity.type
_entity.pdbx_description
1 polymer ?
#
loop_
_entity_poly.entity_id
_entity_poly.type
_entity_poly.pdbx_seq_one_letter_code
_entity_poly.pdbx_strand_id
1 'polypeptide(L)'
;MRDDGVIFISIDDNEQANLKLLCDEIFGEDNFVANIIWHSKNKPSGNTTENKTIDTRTEHILCYQKSYFLANKYENTKDELKEKGYILKDEFFKTRGYYKLTPLMRSCSASSFKYIESLDYEVKAPDGTIFKNHQNIKKPKSYCYTWSKKLFDFGNANGFIEIQKTSDGFWCIYRKMYEFCAIDNKKLEIVYRKSGNAYNNLITGI
;
A
#
# COMPACT_ATOMS: atom_id res chain seq x y z
N MET A 1 27.36 5.68 -16.17
CA MET A 1 25.91 5.32 -16.14
C MET A 1 25.21 5.89 -17.37
N ARG A 2 24.07 5.30 -17.75
CA ARG A 2 23.10 5.97 -18.65
C ARG A 2 22.40 7.11 -17.91
N ASP A 3 21.75 8.02 -18.60
CA ASP A 3 21.13 9.22 -18.00
C ASP A 3 19.95 8.87 -17.07
N ASP A 4 19.33 7.71 -17.29
CA ASP A 4 18.33 7.06 -16.44
C ASP A 4 18.92 6.07 -15.43
N GLY A 5 20.25 6.01 -15.33
CA GLY A 5 20.94 5.06 -14.47
C GLY A 5 20.84 5.43 -13.00
N VAL A 6 20.66 4.40 -12.17
CA VAL A 6 20.77 4.46 -10.71
C VAL A 6 21.87 3.50 -10.22
N ILE A 7 22.55 3.86 -9.13
CA ILE A 7 23.53 3.03 -8.46
C ILE A 7 23.13 2.86 -7.00
N PHE A 8 23.25 1.64 -6.51
CA PHE A 8 23.06 1.27 -5.11
C PHE A 8 24.38 0.76 -4.56
N ILE A 9 24.81 1.32 -3.43
CA ILE A 9 26.08 0.96 -2.80
C ILE A 9 25.82 0.55 -1.36
N SER A 10 26.00 -0.73 -1.06
CA SER A 10 25.96 -1.24 0.31
C SER A 10 27.23 -0.85 1.05
N ILE A 11 27.08 -0.32 2.26
CA ILE A 11 28.19 0.12 3.11
C ILE A 11 27.80 0.00 4.59
N ASP A 12 28.77 -0.29 5.45
CA ASP A 12 28.58 -0.26 6.90
C ASP A 12 28.80 1.16 7.46
N ASP A 13 28.62 1.34 8.77
CA ASP A 13 28.73 2.65 9.42
C ASP A 13 30.16 3.22 9.39
N ASN A 14 31.18 2.38 9.19
CA ASN A 14 32.59 2.80 9.29
C ASN A 14 32.96 3.82 8.21
N GLU A 15 32.47 3.61 6.99
CA GLU A 15 32.82 4.43 5.83
C GLU A 15 31.62 5.09 5.16
N GLN A 16 30.41 4.96 5.73
CA GLN A 16 29.20 5.51 5.14
C GLN A 16 29.29 7.01 4.89
N ALA A 17 29.79 7.78 5.87
CA ALA A 17 29.89 9.23 5.76
C ALA A 17 30.93 9.65 4.70
N ASN A 18 32.10 9.00 4.69
CA ASN A 18 33.16 9.29 3.73
C ASN A 18 32.72 8.94 2.31
N LEU A 19 32.09 7.77 2.13
CA LEU A 19 31.57 7.34 0.85
C LEU A 19 30.45 8.26 0.34
N LYS A 20 29.58 8.75 1.23
CA LYS A 20 28.54 9.72 0.88
C LYS A 20 29.16 11.01 0.32
N LEU A 21 30.14 11.58 1.03
CA LEU A 21 30.81 12.81 0.57
C LEU A 21 31.53 12.61 -0.77
N LEU A 22 32.20 11.47 -0.95
CA LEU A 22 32.85 11.11 -2.22
C LEU A 22 31.82 10.99 -3.35
N CYS A 23 30.67 10.36 -3.09
CA CYS A 23 29.61 10.26 -4.08
C CYS A 23 28.96 11.62 -4.38
N ASP A 24 28.84 12.52 -3.39
CA ASP A 24 28.37 13.88 -3.62
C ASP A 24 29.31 14.67 -4.52
N GLU A 25 30.63 14.48 -4.40
CA GLU A 25 31.61 15.09 -5.29
C GLU A 25 31.55 14.52 -6.72
N ILE A 26 31.41 13.20 -6.85
CA ILE A 26 31.42 12.50 -8.15
C ILE A 26 30.09 12.66 -8.91
N PHE A 27 28.97 12.51 -8.21
CA PHE A 27 27.63 12.48 -8.81
C PHE A 27 26.88 13.80 -8.64
N GLY A 28 27.30 14.68 -7.72
CA GLY A 28 26.55 15.85 -7.30
C GLY A 28 25.56 15.53 -6.18
N GLU A 29 25.49 16.41 -5.18
CA GLU A 29 24.58 16.25 -4.03
C GLU A 29 23.10 16.17 -4.44
N ASP A 30 22.69 16.95 -5.45
CA ASP A 30 21.32 16.95 -6.01
C ASP A 30 20.91 15.61 -6.64
N ASN A 31 21.90 14.74 -6.92
CA ASN A 31 21.68 13.42 -7.47
C ASN A 31 21.65 12.31 -6.41
N PHE A 32 21.74 12.66 -5.13
CA PHE A 32 21.46 11.73 -4.04
C PHE A 32 19.95 11.45 -3.95
N VAL A 33 19.57 10.18 -3.95
CA VAL A 33 18.16 9.75 -3.95
C VAL A 33 17.68 9.37 -2.56
N ALA A 34 18.42 8.48 -1.88
CA ALA A 34 18.05 7.99 -0.55
C ALA A 34 19.20 7.25 0.14
N ASN A 35 19.18 7.23 1.47
CA ASN A 35 19.90 6.26 2.30
C ASN A 35 18.90 5.22 2.81
N ILE A 36 19.01 3.99 2.32
CA ILE A 36 18.16 2.89 2.74
C ILE A 36 18.85 2.19 3.92
N ILE A 37 18.15 2.11 5.05
CA ILE A 37 18.63 1.37 6.22
C ILE A 37 18.20 -0.08 6.10
N TRP A 38 19.19 -0.98 5.95
CA TRP A 38 18.95 -2.42 5.90
C TRP A 38 19.22 -3.05 7.26
N HIS A 39 18.19 -3.65 7.86
CA HIS A 39 18.33 -4.37 9.13
C HIS A 39 18.66 -5.85 8.87
N SER A 40 19.92 -6.24 9.06
CA SER A 40 20.42 -7.55 8.63
C SER A 40 20.16 -8.67 9.65
N LYS A 41 19.89 -8.36 10.92
CA LYS A 41 19.74 -9.37 12.01
C LYS A 41 18.53 -9.11 12.92
N ASN A 42 17.59 -10.05 12.97
CA ASN A 42 16.35 -9.92 13.75
C ASN A 42 16.46 -10.30 15.24
N LYS A 43 17.53 -10.97 15.66
CA LYS A 43 17.76 -11.37 17.05
C LYS A 43 19.09 -10.80 17.52
N PRO A 44 19.23 -10.49 18.82
CA PRO A 44 20.54 -10.24 19.39
C PRO A 44 21.47 -11.39 19.13
N SER A 45 22.69 -11.07 18.69
CA SER A 45 23.80 -11.99 18.92
C SER A 45 23.77 -12.33 20.41
N GLY A 46 23.79 -13.62 20.75
CA GLY A 46 23.72 -14.07 22.14
C GLY A 46 24.98 -13.65 22.90
N ASN A 47 25.12 -12.37 23.21
CA ASN A 47 26.20 -11.85 24.02
C ASN A 47 25.83 -12.15 25.48
N THR A 48 26.36 -13.26 25.97
CA THR A 48 26.31 -13.72 27.37
C THR A 48 27.29 -12.96 28.27
N THR A 49 27.88 -11.87 27.78
CA THR A 49 28.92 -11.09 28.47
C THR A 49 28.32 -9.92 29.26
N GLU A 50 28.96 -9.57 30.38
CA GLU A 50 28.53 -8.53 31.31
C GLU A 50 28.60 -7.11 30.71
N ASN A 51 29.44 -6.90 29.70
CA ASN A 51 29.56 -5.65 28.95
C ASN A 51 28.50 -5.57 27.83
N LYS A 52 27.45 -4.80 28.07
CA LYS A 52 26.39 -4.50 27.08
C LYS A 52 26.74 -3.22 26.33
N THR A 53 27.16 -3.35 25.07
CA THR A 53 27.26 -2.23 24.13
C THR A 53 26.04 -2.17 23.20
N ILE A 54 25.91 -1.09 22.44
CA ILE A 54 24.94 -1.02 21.34
C ILE A 54 25.36 -2.04 20.28
N ASP A 55 24.45 -2.93 19.91
CA ASP A 55 24.64 -3.91 18.85
C ASP A 55 24.14 -3.32 17.52
N THR A 56 25.08 -2.85 16.71
CA THR A 56 24.81 -2.35 15.36
C THR A 56 24.41 -3.50 14.45
N ARG A 57 23.16 -3.48 13.99
CA ARG A 57 22.56 -4.50 13.09
C ARG A 57 21.97 -3.90 11.82
N THR A 58 22.32 -2.65 11.58
CA THR A 58 21.90 -1.88 10.43
C THR A 58 23.09 -1.68 9.52
N GLU A 59 22.82 -1.72 8.23
CA GLU A 59 23.75 -1.34 7.17
C GLU A 59 23.07 -0.28 6.32
N HIS A 60 23.88 0.47 5.59
CA HIS A 60 23.43 1.54 4.70
C HIS A 60 23.49 1.08 3.25
N ILE A 61 22.47 1.45 2.47
CA ILE A 61 22.51 1.33 1.02
C ILE A 61 22.29 2.74 0.47
N LEU A 62 23.37 3.36 -0.02
CA LEU A 62 23.33 4.68 -0.64
C LEU A 62 22.81 4.54 -2.07
N CYS A 63 21.83 5.37 -2.43
CA CYS A 63 21.27 5.42 -3.78
C CYS A 63 21.59 6.76 -4.43
N TYR A 64 22.23 6.71 -5.59
CA TYR A 64 22.52 7.87 -6.44
C TYR A 64 22.00 7.65 -7.86
N GLN A 65 21.65 8.74 -8.53
CA GLN A 65 21.27 8.74 -9.94
C GLN A 65 22.28 9.54 -10.77
N LYS A 66 22.32 9.33 -12.10
CA LYS A 66 23.26 10.10 -12.95
C LYS A 66 22.79 11.52 -13.25
N SER A 67 21.49 11.72 -13.39
CA SER A 67 20.89 13.01 -13.72
C SER A 67 19.59 13.15 -12.95
N TYR A 68 19.20 14.38 -12.62
CA TYR A 68 17.96 14.67 -11.92
C TYR A 68 16.80 14.04 -12.67
N PHE A 69 16.36 12.89 -12.16
CA PHE A 69 15.43 12.05 -12.85
C PHE A 69 14.06 12.71 -12.69
N LEU A 70 13.55 13.29 -13.78
CA LEU A 70 12.11 13.60 -13.93
C LEU A 70 11.21 12.36 -13.72
N ALA A 71 11.79 11.19 -13.44
CA ALA A 71 11.17 9.88 -13.47
C ALA A 71 11.14 9.15 -12.10
N ASN A 72 10.99 9.90 -11.01
CA ASN A 72 10.18 9.40 -9.88
C ASN A 72 8.66 9.36 -10.21
N LYS A 73 8.32 9.31 -11.50
CA LYS A 73 6.99 9.04 -12.03
C LYS A 73 7.01 7.67 -12.68
N TYR A 74 6.87 6.63 -11.87
CA TYR A 74 6.42 5.34 -12.38
C TYR A 74 4.91 5.46 -12.62
N GLU A 75 4.54 5.95 -13.80
CA GLU A 75 3.17 5.93 -14.26
C GLU A 75 2.88 4.57 -14.87
N ASN A 76 1.85 3.88 -14.38
CA ASN A 76 1.41 2.67 -15.05
C ASN A 76 0.95 3.04 -16.46
N THR A 77 1.47 2.35 -17.46
CA THR A 77 0.94 2.40 -18.81
C THR A 77 -0.51 1.94 -18.83
N LYS A 78 -1.25 2.31 -19.90
CA LYS A 78 -2.64 1.87 -20.06
C LYS A 78 -2.78 0.34 -20.07
N ASP A 79 -1.76 -0.37 -20.54
CA ASP A 79 -1.80 -1.84 -20.59
C ASP A 79 -1.49 -2.46 -19.23
N GLU A 80 -0.54 -1.92 -18.46
CA GLU A 80 -0.31 -2.32 -17.06
C GLU A 80 -1.55 -2.08 -16.17
N LEU A 81 -2.29 -1.00 -16.40
CA LEU A 81 -3.54 -0.73 -15.68
C LEU A 81 -4.61 -1.78 -15.99
N LYS A 82 -4.74 -2.18 -17.26
CA LYS A 82 -5.63 -3.29 -17.66
C LYS A 82 -5.21 -4.60 -17.03
N GLU A 83 -3.92 -4.94 -17.04
CA GLU A 83 -3.37 -6.13 -16.37
C GLU A 83 -3.65 -6.13 -14.87
N LYS A 84 -3.61 -4.95 -14.22
CA LYS A 84 -3.98 -4.75 -12.81
C LYS A 84 -5.49 -4.78 -12.55
N GLY A 85 -6.31 -4.95 -13.58
CA GLY A 85 -7.76 -5.14 -13.53
C GLY A 85 -8.60 -3.87 -13.65
N TYR A 86 -8.00 -2.70 -13.95
CA TYR A 86 -8.74 -1.44 -14.13
C TYR A 86 -9.39 -1.40 -15.52
N ILE A 87 -10.48 -2.14 -15.66
CA ILE A 87 -11.19 -2.33 -16.94
C ILE A 87 -12.64 -1.86 -16.91
N LEU A 88 -13.23 -1.72 -15.72
CA LEU A 88 -14.64 -1.39 -15.54
C LEU A 88 -14.88 0.12 -15.57
N LYS A 89 -16.09 0.51 -15.96
CA LYS A 89 -16.53 1.91 -16.06
C LYS A 89 -17.96 2.05 -15.54
N ASP A 90 -18.27 3.21 -14.99
CA ASP A 90 -19.62 3.61 -14.59
C ASP A 90 -19.87 5.09 -14.90
N GLU A 91 -20.96 5.64 -14.38
CA GLU A 91 -21.34 7.05 -14.55
C GLU A 91 -20.26 8.06 -14.10
N PHE A 92 -19.37 7.66 -13.18
CA PHE A 92 -18.28 8.52 -12.69
C PHE A 92 -17.00 8.43 -13.53
N PHE A 93 -17.00 7.67 -14.63
CA PHE A 93 -15.81 7.41 -15.43
C PHE A 93 -15.06 8.69 -15.85
N LYS A 94 -15.77 9.76 -16.19
CA LYS A 94 -15.17 11.04 -16.61
C LYS A 94 -14.30 11.69 -15.52
N THR A 95 -14.65 11.50 -14.24
CA THR A 95 -13.95 12.14 -13.11
C THR A 95 -13.08 11.16 -12.32
N ARG A 96 -13.45 9.87 -12.25
CA ARG A 96 -12.78 8.86 -11.43
C ARG A 96 -11.92 7.87 -12.22
N GLY A 97 -12.11 7.78 -13.55
CA GLY A 97 -11.40 6.85 -14.43
C GLY A 97 -11.96 5.43 -14.39
N TYR A 98 -11.20 4.47 -14.90
CA TYR A 98 -11.57 3.06 -14.78
C TYR A 98 -11.53 2.62 -13.32
N TYR A 99 -12.22 1.52 -13.02
CA TYR A 99 -12.13 0.88 -11.72
C TYR A 99 -11.96 -0.62 -11.83
N LYS A 100 -11.58 -1.21 -10.69
CA LYS A 100 -11.61 -2.65 -10.46
C LYS A 100 -12.44 -2.99 -9.23
N LEU A 101 -13.07 -4.14 -9.26
CA LEU A 101 -13.78 -4.68 -8.10
C LEU A 101 -12.81 -5.47 -7.23
N THR A 102 -12.82 -5.18 -5.94
CA THR A 102 -12.08 -5.94 -4.93
C THR A 102 -13.04 -6.33 -3.83
N PRO A 103 -13.07 -7.61 -3.39
CA PRO A 103 -13.90 -8.00 -2.26
C PRO A 103 -13.62 -7.12 -1.05
N LEU A 104 -14.66 -6.64 -0.37
CA LEU A 104 -14.54 -5.80 0.82
C LEU A 104 -14.17 -6.61 2.08
N MET A 105 -13.69 -7.84 1.93
CA MET A 105 -13.38 -8.75 3.02
C MET A 105 -11.94 -9.23 2.98
N ARG A 106 -11.42 -9.63 4.13
CA ARG A 106 -10.11 -10.27 4.26
C ARG A 106 -10.19 -11.41 5.26
N SER A 107 -9.40 -12.46 5.02
CA SER A 107 -9.26 -13.56 5.98
C SER A 107 -8.60 -13.07 7.25
N CYS A 108 -9.16 -13.50 8.38
CA CYS A 108 -8.59 -13.33 9.69
C CYS A 108 -7.66 -14.52 9.97
N SER A 109 -6.35 -14.25 10.04
CA SER A 109 -5.33 -15.24 10.40
C SER A 109 -4.86 -15.00 11.84
N ALA A 110 -4.44 -16.07 12.52
CA ALA A 110 -4.00 -15.97 13.91
C ALA A 110 -2.76 -15.06 14.11
N SER A 111 -1.97 -14.80 13.06
CA SER A 111 -0.67 -14.13 13.17
C SER A 111 -0.67 -12.63 12.85
N SER A 112 -1.56 -12.11 12.01
CA SER A 112 -1.48 -10.71 11.52
C SER A 112 -2.81 -9.97 11.48
N PHE A 113 -3.90 -10.61 11.06
CA PHE A 113 -5.23 -9.99 11.00
C PHE A 113 -6.19 -10.74 11.91
N LYS A 114 -6.34 -10.27 13.14
CA LYS A 114 -7.31 -10.86 14.09
C LYS A 114 -8.73 -10.52 13.68
N TYR A 115 -9.67 -11.38 14.04
CA TYR A 115 -11.09 -11.12 13.89
C TYR A 115 -11.52 -9.95 14.78
N ILE A 116 -12.33 -9.05 14.22
CA ILE A 116 -12.87 -7.88 14.89
C ILE A 116 -14.38 -7.87 14.69
N GLU A 117 -15.14 -7.96 15.77
CA GLU A 117 -16.61 -8.08 15.74
C GLU A 117 -17.29 -6.86 15.11
N SER A 118 -16.78 -5.65 15.35
CA SER A 118 -17.31 -4.42 14.75
C SER A 118 -17.15 -4.34 13.22
N LEU A 119 -16.37 -5.25 12.62
CA LEU A 119 -16.16 -5.38 11.18
C LEU A 119 -16.91 -6.58 10.57
N ASP A 120 -17.77 -7.26 11.33
CA ASP A 120 -18.68 -8.31 10.82
C ASP A 120 -20.14 -7.90 10.98
N TYR A 121 -20.49 -6.78 10.33
CA TYR A 121 -21.84 -6.20 10.36
C TYR A 121 -22.74 -6.70 9.24
N GLU A 122 -24.04 -6.55 9.43
CA GLU A 122 -25.04 -6.88 8.42
C GLU A 122 -25.17 -5.79 7.35
N VAL A 123 -25.45 -6.24 6.13
CA VAL A 123 -25.69 -5.39 4.97
C VAL A 123 -26.95 -5.84 4.25
N LYS A 124 -27.71 -4.87 3.74
CA LYS A 124 -28.90 -5.09 2.92
C LYS A 124 -28.48 -5.25 1.46
N ALA A 125 -28.84 -6.37 0.87
CA ALA A 125 -28.65 -6.65 -0.55
C ALA A 125 -29.66 -5.85 -1.41
N PRO A 126 -29.41 -5.73 -2.73
CA PRO A 126 -30.32 -5.06 -3.65
C PRO A 126 -31.73 -5.66 -3.69
N ASP A 127 -31.87 -6.97 -3.44
CA ASP A 127 -33.17 -7.67 -3.37
C ASP A 127 -33.89 -7.47 -2.02
N GLY A 128 -33.29 -6.72 -1.10
CA GLY A 128 -33.81 -6.46 0.24
C GLY A 128 -33.35 -7.45 1.31
N THR A 129 -32.68 -8.54 0.94
CA THR A 129 -32.17 -9.56 1.87
C THR A 129 -31.10 -8.97 2.78
N ILE A 130 -31.13 -9.28 4.07
CA ILE A 130 -30.06 -8.94 5.00
C ILE A 130 -29.08 -10.10 5.05
N PHE A 131 -27.79 -9.83 4.85
CA PHE A 131 -26.75 -10.84 4.86
C PHE A 131 -25.50 -10.41 5.64
N LYS A 132 -24.78 -11.41 6.14
CA LYS A 132 -23.42 -11.28 6.72
C LYS A 132 -22.39 -11.87 5.75
N ASN A 133 -21.12 -11.74 6.11
CA ASN A 133 -20.05 -12.35 5.33
C ASN A 133 -20.25 -13.87 5.24
N HIS A 134 -20.53 -14.36 4.04
CA HIS A 134 -20.81 -15.77 3.79
C HIS A 134 -19.64 -16.71 4.17
N GLN A 135 -18.41 -16.20 4.23
CA GLN A 135 -17.25 -16.98 4.68
C GLN A 135 -17.37 -17.39 6.16
N ASN A 136 -18.00 -16.53 6.97
CA ASN A 136 -18.24 -16.83 8.39
C ASN A 136 -19.34 -17.88 8.60
N ILE A 137 -20.15 -18.18 7.59
CA ILE A 137 -21.09 -19.32 7.59
C ILE A 137 -20.32 -20.64 7.53
N LYS A 138 -19.32 -20.73 6.64
CA LYS A 138 -18.49 -21.93 6.47
C LYS A 138 -17.55 -22.12 7.67
N LYS A 139 -16.90 -21.04 8.11
CA LYS A 139 -15.98 -21.04 9.25
C LYS A 139 -16.20 -19.79 10.10
N PRO A 140 -16.82 -19.90 11.29
CA PRO A 140 -17.07 -18.74 12.14
C PRO A 140 -15.80 -17.94 12.43
N LYS A 141 -15.93 -16.61 12.45
CA LYS A 141 -14.86 -15.67 12.78
C LYS A 141 -13.60 -15.81 11.91
N SER A 142 -13.76 -16.23 10.66
CA SER A 142 -12.64 -16.45 9.73
C SER A 142 -12.38 -15.28 8.80
N TYR A 143 -13.34 -14.38 8.61
CA TYR A 143 -13.20 -13.18 7.79
C TYR A 143 -13.84 -11.98 8.49
N CYS A 144 -13.33 -10.79 8.17
CA CYS A 144 -13.92 -9.50 8.51
C CYS A 144 -14.00 -8.62 7.27
N TYR A 145 -14.89 -7.63 7.29
CA TYR A 145 -14.82 -6.53 6.33
C TYR A 145 -13.59 -5.67 6.59
N THR A 146 -13.09 -5.04 5.53
CA THR A 146 -11.93 -4.14 5.60
C THR A 146 -12.32 -2.70 5.94
N TRP A 147 -13.60 -2.35 5.83
CA TRP A 147 -14.15 -1.03 6.13
C TRP A 147 -15.08 -1.10 7.33
N SER A 148 -15.04 -0.08 8.19
CA SER A 148 -16.04 0.10 9.26
C SER A 148 -17.42 0.35 8.64
N LYS A 149 -18.48 0.13 9.42
CA LYS A 149 -19.86 0.39 8.95
C LYS A 149 -20.04 1.82 8.43
N LYS A 150 -19.51 2.81 9.16
CA LYS A 150 -19.52 4.23 8.76
C LYS A 150 -18.86 4.49 7.40
N LEU A 151 -17.69 3.87 7.16
CA LEU A 151 -16.98 4.02 5.89
C LEU A 151 -17.69 3.27 4.75
N PHE A 152 -18.28 2.11 5.05
CA PHE A 152 -19.14 1.39 4.11
C PHE A 152 -20.36 2.23 3.70
N ASP A 153 -21.08 2.82 4.65
CA ASP A 153 -22.27 3.62 4.36
C ASP A 153 -21.90 4.86 3.53
N PHE A 154 -20.79 5.53 3.86
CA PHE A 154 -20.24 6.63 3.06
C PHE A 154 -19.88 6.17 1.64
N GLY A 155 -19.17 5.06 1.50
CA GLY A 155 -18.79 4.52 0.19
C GLY A 155 -20.01 4.09 -0.63
N ASN A 156 -21.02 3.50 0.01
CA ASN A 156 -22.26 3.07 -0.63
C ASN A 156 -23.05 4.27 -1.16
N ALA A 157 -23.18 5.34 -0.36
CA ALA A 157 -23.83 6.57 -0.79
C ALA A 157 -23.09 7.29 -1.94
N ASN A 158 -21.77 7.07 -2.08
CA ASN A 158 -20.93 7.73 -3.09
C ASN A 158 -20.58 6.85 -4.29
N GLY A 159 -21.21 5.67 -4.44
CA GLY A 159 -21.00 4.80 -5.59
C GLY A 159 -19.64 4.07 -5.59
N PHE A 160 -19.07 3.79 -4.42
CA PHE A 160 -17.84 2.99 -4.26
C PHE A 160 -18.12 1.53 -3.91
N ILE A 161 -19.39 1.15 -3.71
CA ILE A 161 -19.78 -0.19 -3.32
C ILE A 161 -20.58 -0.83 -4.44
N GLU A 162 -20.32 -2.11 -4.66
CA GLU A 162 -21.09 -2.97 -5.56
C GLU A 162 -21.40 -4.28 -4.83
N ILE A 163 -22.67 -4.64 -4.75
CA ILE A 163 -23.13 -5.86 -4.08
C ILE A 163 -23.66 -6.80 -5.16
N GLN A 164 -23.03 -7.97 -5.28
CA GLN A 164 -23.39 -8.97 -6.29
C GLN A 164 -23.32 -10.38 -5.69
N LYS A 165 -24.01 -11.33 -6.33
CA LYS A 165 -23.95 -12.75 -5.94
C LYS A 165 -22.67 -13.38 -6.48
N THR A 166 -22.04 -14.22 -5.67
CA THR A 166 -20.97 -15.11 -6.13
C THR A 166 -21.55 -16.25 -6.98
N SER A 167 -20.69 -17.02 -7.65
CA SER A 167 -21.08 -18.25 -8.36
C SER A 167 -21.90 -19.21 -7.48
N ASP A 168 -21.61 -19.20 -6.19
CA ASP A 168 -22.24 -20.06 -5.17
C ASP A 168 -23.60 -19.49 -4.69
N GLY A 169 -24.07 -18.37 -5.25
CA GLY A 169 -25.35 -17.75 -4.92
C GLY A 169 -25.34 -16.86 -3.67
N PHE A 170 -24.20 -16.72 -2.99
CA PHE A 170 -24.09 -15.87 -1.80
C PHE A 170 -23.88 -14.41 -2.17
N TRP A 171 -24.52 -13.50 -1.44
CA TRP A 171 -24.25 -12.07 -1.54
C TRP A 171 -22.84 -11.73 -1.06
N CYS A 172 -22.12 -10.95 -1.84
CA CYS A 172 -20.78 -10.48 -1.54
C CYS A 172 -20.64 -8.99 -1.85
N ILE A 173 -19.90 -8.29 -1.00
CA ILE A 173 -19.65 -6.86 -1.12
C ILE A 173 -18.31 -6.67 -1.80
N TYR A 174 -18.30 -5.89 -2.87
CA TYR A 174 -17.11 -5.43 -3.55
C TYR A 174 -16.98 -3.92 -3.38
N ARG A 175 -15.76 -3.45 -3.22
CA ARG A 175 -15.43 -2.04 -3.37
C ARG A 175 -14.91 -1.78 -4.77
N LYS A 176 -15.29 -0.65 -5.33
CA LYS A 176 -14.73 -0.08 -6.54
C LYS A 176 -13.46 0.68 -6.18
N MET A 177 -12.33 0.22 -6.69
CA MET A 177 -11.06 0.94 -6.62
C MET A 177 -10.84 1.65 -7.94
N TYR A 178 -10.94 2.98 -7.92
CA TYR A 178 -10.81 3.83 -9.10
C TYR A 178 -9.35 4.25 -9.35
N GLU A 179 -9.04 4.58 -10.60
CA GLU A 179 -7.71 5.08 -11.00
C GLU A 179 -7.37 6.43 -10.38
N PHE A 180 -8.32 7.38 -10.41
CA PHE A 180 -8.03 8.79 -10.11
C PHE A 180 -8.61 9.26 -8.78
N CYS A 181 -9.22 8.38 -7.98
CA CYS A 181 -9.68 8.77 -6.66
C CYS A 181 -9.71 7.61 -5.67
N ALA A 182 -9.62 7.96 -4.39
CA ALA A 182 -9.83 7.04 -3.27
C ALA A 182 -10.56 7.75 -2.13
N ILE A 183 -11.12 6.99 -1.21
CA ILE A 183 -11.72 7.55 0.00
C ILE A 183 -10.61 7.77 1.05
N ASP A 184 -10.56 8.96 1.65
CA ASP A 184 -9.82 9.19 2.88
C ASP A 184 -10.60 8.59 4.04
N ASN A 185 -10.08 7.50 4.62
CA ASN A 185 -10.75 6.78 5.70
C ASN A 185 -10.94 7.61 6.98
N LYS A 186 -10.09 8.62 7.22
CA LYS A 186 -10.15 9.46 8.44
C LYS A 186 -11.14 10.59 8.28
N LYS A 187 -11.10 11.28 7.13
CA LYS A 187 -11.95 12.44 6.86
C LYS A 187 -13.31 12.08 6.26
N LEU A 188 -13.45 10.87 5.70
CA LEU A 188 -14.63 10.45 4.94
C LEU A 188 -14.90 11.40 3.77
N GLU A 189 -13.87 11.60 2.96
CA GLU A 189 -13.90 12.47 1.78
C GLU A 189 -13.34 11.73 0.58
N ILE A 190 -13.78 12.10 -0.62
CA ILE A 190 -13.22 11.58 -1.87
C ILE A 190 -12.01 12.42 -2.23
N VAL A 191 -10.84 11.81 -2.24
CA VAL A 191 -9.58 12.47 -2.61
C VAL A 191 -9.22 12.07 -4.03
N TYR A 192 -9.17 13.06 -4.92
CA TYR A 192 -8.73 12.89 -6.31
C TYR A 192 -7.20 12.97 -6.40
N ARG A 193 -6.61 12.10 -7.21
CA ARG A 193 -5.17 11.92 -7.35
C ARG A 193 -4.81 12.03 -8.83
N LYS A 194 -3.81 12.86 -9.15
CA LYS A 194 -3.35 13.05 -10.53
C LYS A 194 -2.50 11.89 -11.05
N SER A 195 -1.81 11.15 -10.18
CA SER A 195 -0.93 10.04 -10.57
C SER A 195 -0.41 9.30 -9.33
N GLY A 196 -0.76 8.02 -9.16
CA GLY A 196 -0.17 7.12 -8.15
C GLY A 196 -0.22 7.62 -6.69
N ASN A 197 0.33 6.83 -5.76
CA ASN A 197 0.80 7.38 -4.50
C ASN A 197 2.23 7.88 -4.74
N ALA A 198 2.56 9.10 -4.32
CA ALA A 198 3.96 9.51 -4.27
C ALA A 198 4.73 8.55 -3.36
N TYR A 199 5.96 8.18 -3.73
CA TYR A 199 6.86 7.47 -2.83
C TYR A 199 7.18 8.39 -1.66
N ASN A 200 6.56 8.16 -0.50
CA ASN A 200 6.90 8.84 0.73
C ASN A 200 8.08 8.09 1.38
N ASN A 201 9.27 8.68 1.30
CA ASN A 201 10.39 8.30 2.15
C ASN A 201 10.15 8.91 3.55
N LEU A 202 10.32 8.11 4.61
CA LEU A 202 10.19 8.56 6.00
C LEU A 202 11.24 9.62 6.38
N ILE A 203 12.32 9.75 5.60
CA ILE A 203 13.46 10.63 5.89
C ILE A 203 13.32 12.00 5.21
N THR A 204 12.58 12.15 4.12
CA THR A 204 12.48 13.41 3.36
C THR A 204 11.26 14.26 3.74
N GLY A 205 10.62 13.97 4.88
CA GLY A 205 9.43 14.67 5.35
C GLY A 205 9.75 15.96 6.11
N ILE A 206 10.39 16.93 5.45
CA ILE A 206 10.40 18.35 5.85
C ILE A 206 10.01 19.19 4.63
#